data_AF-A0A0N0SHN8-F1
#
_entry.id   AF-A0A0N0SHN8-F1
#
_cell.length_a   1.000
_cell.length_b   1.000
_cell.length_c   1.000
_cell.angle_alpha   90.00
_cell.angle_beta   90.00
_cell.angle_gamma   90.00
#
_symmetry.space_group_name_H-M   'P 1'
#
loop_
_entity.id
_entity.type
_entity.pdbx_description
1 polymer ?
#
loop_
_entity_poly.entity_id
_entity_poly.type
_entity_poly.pdbx_seq_one_letter_code
_entity_poly.pdbx_strand_id
1 'polypeptide(L)'
;MALAHPPWQHDVWLDPATFENLDHIFHVLYDDFCDADHPERYLGIGLRTEEVALMRQLGRAIAAVEAEVPEETDAAYLRAAGWPKVVAAAGRLARVMVDEDLAELLALHEARAGDTSP
;
A
#
# COMPACT_ATOMS: atom_id res chain seq x y z
N MET A 1 5.49 -9.49 -0.61
CA MET A 1 5.49 -8.71 0.66
C MET A 1 6.72 -7.81 0.71
N ALA A 2 6.83 -6.88 -0.25
CA ALA A 2 8.07 -6.15 -0.50
C ALA A 2 8.07 -4.76 0.17
N LEU A 3 6.98 -4.01 0.01
CA LEU A 3 6.82 -2.63 0.50
C LEU A 3 6.83 -2.43 2.01
N ALA A 4 6.67 -3.50 2.81
CA ALA A 4 6.64 -3.42 4.27
C ALA A 4 7.92 -3.96 4.93
N HIS A 5 8.94 -4.31 4.15
CA HIS A 5 10.18 -4.90 4.65
C HIS A 5 11.32 -3.84 4.68
N PRO A 6 11.71 -3.32 5.85
CA PRO A 6 12.62 -2.17 5.94
C PRO A 6 14.00 -2.37 5.27
N PRO A 7 14.65 -3.55 5.34
CA PRO A 7 15.88 -3.80 4.58
C PRO A 7 15.68 -3.78 3.06
N TRP A 8 14.51 -4.23 2.58
CA TRP A 8 14.21 -4.22 1.14
C TRP A 8 13.93 -2.81 0.63
N GLN A 9 13.29 -1.97 1.46
CA GLN A 9 13.14 -0.54 1.18
C GLN A 9 14.51 0.15 1.04
N HIS A 10 15.44 -0.11 1.96
CA HIS A 10 16.79 0.46 1.94
C HIS A 10 17.59 0.06 0.69
N ASP A 11 17.52 -1.22 0.29
CA ASP A 11 18.28 -1.72 -0.86
C ASP A 11 17.71 -1.26 -2.22
N VAL A 12 16.38 -1.12 -2.34
CA VAL A 12 15.71 -0.53 -3.53
C VAL A 12 15.99 0.97 -3.65
N TRP A 13 16.15 1.69 -2.54
CA TRP A 13 16.40 3.14 -2.52
C TRP A 13 17.79 3.58 -2.94
N LEU A 14 18.81 2.72 -2.81
CA LEU A 14 20.20 3.11 -3.07
C LEU A 14 20.69 2.81 -4.50
N ASP A 15 19.92 2.05 -5.28
CA ASP A 15 20.25 1.73 -6.68
C ASP A 15 19.02 1.71 -7.62
N PRO A 16 18.53 2.88 -8.05
CA PRO A 16 17.38 3.01 -8.95
C PRO A 16 17.66 2.54 -10.39
N ALA A 17 18.91 2.16 -10.72
CA ALA A 17 19.22 1.55 -12.02
C ALA A 17 18.99 0.01 -12.00
N THR A 18 18.99 -0.59 -10.81
CA THR A 18 18.79 -2.03 -10.59
C THR A 18 17.36 -2.36 -10.13
N PHE A 19 16.66 -1.41 -9.49
CA PHE A 19 15.30 -1.58 -8.99
C PHE A 19 14.32 -0.55 -9.58
N GLU A 20 13.01 -0.86 -9.58
CA GLU A 20 11.96 0.03 -10.11
C GLU A 20 12.01 1.42 -9.44
N ASN A 21 11.82 2.49 -10.24
CA ASN A 21 11.85 3.87 -9.78
C ASN A 21 10.79 4.05 -8.67
N LEU A 22 11.25 4.32 -7.45
CA LEU A 22 10.38 4.37 -6.29
C LEU A 22 9.43 5.56 -6.31
N ASP A 23 9.80 6.67 -6.94
CA ASP A 23 8.95 7.84 -7.19
C ASP A 23 7.76 7.43 -8.07
N HIS A 24 8.04 6.61 -9.08
CA HIS A 24 7.01 6.01 -9.94
C HIS A 24 6.20 4.95 -9.20
N ILE A 25 6.80 4.11 -8.34
CA ILE A 25 6.06 3.14 -7.53
C ILE A 25 5.18 3.84 -6.50
N PHE A 26 5.65 4.93 -5.89
CA PHE A 26 4.88 5.72 -4.93
C PHE A 26 3.69 6.39 -5.62
N HIS A 27 3.93 7.08 -6.73
CA HIS A 27 2.84 7.63 -7.54
C HIS A 27 1.90 6.53 -8.03
N VAL A 28 2.39 5.42 -8.56
CA VAL A 28 1.51 4.36 -9.07
C VAL A 28 0.70 3.70 -7.96
N LEU A 29 1.32 3.29 -6.85
CA LEU A 29 0.60 2.56 -5.79
C LEU A 29 -0.28 3.43 -4.91
N TYR A 30 0.09 4.71 -4.70
CA TYR A 30 -0.58 5.57 -3.72
C TYR A 30 -1.32 6.76 -4.35
N ASP A 31 -1.02 7.14 -5.59
CA ASP A 31 -1.65 8.28 -6.28
C ASP A 31 -2.55 7.79 -7.44
N ASP A 32 -2.04 6.95 -8.34
CA ASP A 32 -2.78 6.47 -9.53
C ASP A 32 -3.64 5.22 -9.26
N PHE A 33 -3.19 4.28 -8.40
CA PHE A 33 -3.93 3.03 -8.16
C PHE A 33 -5.17 3.27 -7.28
N CYS A 34 -5.10 4.22 -6.35
CA CYS A 34 -6.21 4.63 -5.48
C CYS A 34 -5.95 6.03 -4.91
N ASP A 35 -6.77 7.01 -5.31
CA ASP A 35 -6.83 8.35 -4.68
C ASP A 35 -7.04 8.22 -3.16
N ALA A 36 -5.99 8.50 -2.38
CA ALA A 36 -6.00 8.34 -0.93
C ALA A 36 -6.87 9.38 -0.21
N ASP A 37 -7.20 10.50 -0.88
CA ASP A 37 -8.14 11.50 -0.38
C ASP A 37 -9.60 11.06 -0.59
N HIS A 38 -9.88 10.30 -1.67
CA HIS A 38 -11.21 9.81 -2.03
C HIS A 38 -11.28 8.28 -2.29
N PRO A 39 -10.81 7.44 -1.35
CA PRO A 39 -10.65 6.01 -1.60
C PRO A 39 -11.98 5.28 -1.77
N GLU A 40 -13.10 5.84 -1.32
CA GLU A 40 -14.44 5.30 -1.57
C GLU A 40 -14.79 5.15 -3.06
N ARG A 41 -14.14 5.92 -3.95
CA ARG A 41 -14.34 5.82 -5.40
C ARG A 41 -13.88 4.47 -5.96
N TYR A 42 -13.01 3.77 -5.24
CA TYR A 42 -12.44 2.48 -5.62
C TYR A 42 -13.11 1.30 -4.91
N LEU A 43 -14.14 1.55 -4.09
CA LEU A 43 -14.90 0.50 -3.43
C LEU A 43 -15.60 -0.40 -4.46
N GLY A 44 -15.34 -1.71 -4.40
CA GLY A 44 -15.85 -2.69 -5.35
C GLY A 44 -15.13 -2.71 -6.70
N ILE A 45 -14.06 -1.92 -6.86
CA ILE A 45 -13.18 -1.95 -8.04
C ILE A 45 -11.82 -2.52 -7.65
N GLY A 46 -11.15 -1.87 -6.69
CA GLY A 46 -9.83 -2.25 -6.19
C GLY A 46 -9.72 -2.21 -4.66
N LEU A 47 -10.76 -1.74 -3.97
CA LEU A 47 -10.85 -1.73 -2.52
C LEU A 47 -12.13 -2.41 -2.02
N ARG A 48 -12.05 -3.03 -0.85
CA ARG A 48 -13.14 -3.55 -0.03
C ARG A 48 -13.45 -2.60 1.12
N THR A 49 -14.56 -2.82 1.82
CA THR A 49 -15.08 -1.88 2.83
C THR A 49 -14.07 -1.58 3.94
N GLU A 50 -13.34 -2.59 4.42
CA GLU A 50 -12.34 -2.42 5.48
C GLU A 50 -11.06 -1.72 4.96
N GLU A 51 -10.67 -2.01 3.72
CA GLU A 51 -9.50 -1.43 3.05
C GLU A 51 -9.65 0.08 2.82
N VAL A 52 -10.87 0.59 2.56
CA VAL A 52 -11.13 2.03 2.38
C VAL A 52 -10.74 2.85 3.63
N ALA A 53 -11.04 2.35 4.82
CA ALA A 53 -10.71 3.05 6.06
C ALA A 53 -9.18 3.11 6.28
N LEU A 54 -8.49 2.03 5.92
CA LEU A 54 -7.03 1.92 6.00
C LEU A 54 -6.34 2.81 4.96
N MET A 55 -6.89 2.90 3.73
CA MET A 55 -6.40 3.82 2.70
C MET A 55 -6.50 5.29 3.16
N ARG A 56 -7.63 5.70 3.75
CA ARG A 56 -7.74 7.05 4.34
C ARG A 56 -6.74 7.28 5.47
N GLN A 57 -6.44 6.25 6.27
CA GLN A 57 -5.45 6.37 7.33
C GLN A 57 -4.05 6.60 6.76
N LEU A 58 -3.73 5.92 5.66
CA LEU A 58 -2.48 6.10 4.95
C LEU A 58 -2.37 7.50 4.34
N GLY A 59 -3.39 7.97 3.62
CA GLY A 59 -3.41 9.34 3.05
C GLY A 59 -3.17 10.42 4.10
N ARG A 60 -3.84 10.33 5.27
CA ARG A 60 -3.58 11.25 6.38
C ARG A 60 -2.15 11.18 6.94
N ALA A 61 -1.53 10.00 6.92
CA ALA A 61 -0.15 9.86 7.38
C ALA A 61 0.82 10.50 6.38
N ILE A 62 0.57 10.35 5.07
CA ILE A 62 1.37 10.97 4.00
C ILE A 62 1.26 12.49 4.09
N ALA A 63 0.05 13.04 4.09
CA ALA A 63 -0.18 14.49 4.20
C ALA A 63 0.47 15.12 5.45
N ALA A 64 0.52 14.38 6.56
CA ALA A 64 1.22 14.85 7.76
C ALA A 64 2.75 14.94 7.55
N VAL A 65 3.34 14.00 6.81
CA VAL A 65 4.77 14.04 6.48
C VAL A 65 5.08 15.12 5.44
N GLU A 66 4.24 15.29 4.43
CA GLU A 66 4.36 16.38 3.44
C GLU A 66 4.38 17.75 4.13
N ALA A 67 3.54 17.94 5.16
CA ALA A 67 3.56 19.16 5.97
C ALA A 67 4.84 19.33 6.82
N GLU A 68 5.57 18.24 7.13
CA GLU A 68 6.85 18.26 7.85
C GLU A 68 8.05 18.51 6.93
N VAL A 69 7.92 18.25 5.63
CA VAL A 69 9.03 18.15 4.67
C VAL A 69 8.91 19.22 3.57
N PRO A 70 9.53 20.40 3.73
CA PRO A 70 9.46 21.46 2.72
C PRO A 70 10.34 21.20 1.50
N GLU A 71 11.36 20.35 1.63
CA GLU A 71 12.19 19.89 0.52
C GLU A 71 11.60 18.57 0.03
N GLU A 72 10.67 18.64 -0.92
CA GLU A 72 9.93 17.52 -1.55
C GLU A 72 10.87 16.53 -2.27
N THR A 73 11.79 15.93 -1.53
CA THR A 73 12.81 14.99 -2.00
C THR A 73 12.70 13.71 -1.17
N ASP A 74 12.89 12.56 -1.80
CA ASP A 74 12.79 11.26 -1.14
C ASP A 74 13.62 11.21 0.15
N ALA A 75 14.88 11.63 0.06
CA ALA A 75 15.78 11.61 1.20
C ALA A 75 15.29 12.44 2.39
N ALA A 76 14.52 13.50 2.14
CA ALA A 76 13.91 14.30 3.19
C ALA A 76 12.66 13.63 3.78
N TYR A 77 11.79 13.04 2.94
CA TYR A 77 10.67 12.20 3.40
C TYR A 77 11.12 11.05 4.30
N LEU A 78 12.18 10.35 3.91
CA LEU A 78 12.73 9.21 4.67
C LEU A 78 13.31 9.61 6.04
N ARG A 79 13.78 10.86 6.16
CA ARG A 79 14.28 11.40 7.43
C ARG A 79 13.20 12.04 8.29
N ALA A 80 11.99 12.22 7.76
CA ALA A 80 10.89 12.84 8.49
C ALA A 80 10.49 12.01 9.71
N ALA A 81 10.18 12.69 10.82
CA ALA A 81 9.80 12.02 12.05
C ALA A 81 8.47 11.26 11.90
N GLY A 82 7.58 11.72 11.03
CA GLY A 82 6.33 11.04 10.70
C GLY A 82 6.48 9.79 9.82
N TRP A 83 7.60 9.60 9.11
CA TRP A 83 7.75 8.53 8.12
C TRP A 83 7.47 7.10 8.64
N PRO A 84 7.91 6.70 9.85
CA PRO A 84 7.57 5.40 10.41
C PRO A 84 6.06 5.14 10.53
N LYS A 85 5.24 6.19 10.69
CA LYS A 85 3.77 6.07 10.74
C LYS A 85 3.18 5.78 9.36
N VAL A 86 3.72 6.37 8.30
CA VAL A 86 3.36 6.07 6.91
C VAL A 86 3.64 4.61 6.61
N VAL A 87 4.85 4.14 6.91
CA VAL A 87 5.25 2.73 6.71
C VAL A 87 4.33 1.78 7.49
N ALA A 88 4.00 2.11 8.74
CA ALA A 88 3.10 1.28 9.53
C ALA A 88 1.66 1.25 8.98
N ALA A 89 1.14 2.37 8.46
CA ALA A 89 -0.18 2.42 7.83
C ALA A 89 -0.22 1.63 6.53
N ALA A 90 0.78 1.82 5.66
CA ALA A 90 0.93 1.07 4.41
C ALA A 90 1.07 -0.43 4.66
N GLY A 91 1.88 -0.83 5.66
CA GLY A 91 2.04 -2.23 6.03
C GLY A 91 0.75 -2.88 6.52
N ARG A 92 -0.08 -2.17 7.28
CA ARG A 92 -1.41 -2.66 7.71
C ARG A 92 -2.35 -2.83 6.53
N LEU A 93 -2.43 -1.83 5.65
CA LEU A 93 -3.26 -1.88 4.45
C LEU A 93 -2.86 -3.07 3.57
N ALA A 94 -1.58 -3.19 3.22
CA ALA A 94 -1.08 -4.29 2.40
C ALA A 94 -1.34 -5.66 3.04
N ARG A 95 -1.26 -5.77 4.38
CA ARG A 95 -1.56 -7.02 5.08
C ARG A 95 -3.04 -7.40 4.93
N VAL A 96 -3.95 -6.45 5.13
CA VAL A 96 -5.40 -6.71 4.99
C VAL A 96 -5.75 -7.09 3.56
N MET A 97 -5.23 -6.37 2.57
CA MET A 97 -5.48 -6.70 1.16
C MET A 97 -5.04 -8.12 0.80
N VAL A 98 -3.84 -8.53 1.23
CA VAL A 98 -3.34 -9.90 1.00
C VAL A 98 -4.19 -10.95 1.73
N ASP A 99 -4.58 -10.68 2.98
CA ASP A 99 -5.36 -11.62 3.77
C ASP A 99 -6.77 -11.80 3.18
N GLU A 100 -7.41 -10.71 2.72
CA GLU A 100 -8.72 -10.76 2.06
C GLU A 100 -8.64 -11.44 0.67
N ASP A 101 -7.61 -11.18 -0.14
CA ASP A 101 -7.39 -11.86 -1.43
C ASP A 101 -7.17 -13.36 -1.24
N LEU A 102 -6.38 -13.76 -0.23
CA LEU A 102 -6.16 -15.17 0.07
C LEU A 102 -7.45 -15.84 0.52
N ALA A 103 -8.25 -15.19 1.37
CA ALA A 103 -9.54 -15.72 1.81
C ALA A 103 -10.50 -15.95 0.63
N GLU A 104 -10.55 -15.00 -0.31
CA GLU A 104 -11.39 -15.12 -1.51
C GLU A 104 -10.91 -16.27 -2.42
N LEU A 105 -9.60 -16.39 -2.65
CA LEU A 105 -9.03 -17.50 -3.44
C LEU A 105 -9.33 -18.86 -2.81
N LEU A 106 -9.26 -18.98 -1.48
CA LEU A 106 -9.61 -20.21 -0.77
C LEU A 106 -11.10 -20.53 -0.92
N ALA A 107 -11.98 -19.54 -0.76
CA ALA A 107 -13.42 -19.72 -0.94
C ALA A 107 -13.78 -20.17 -2.36
N LEU A 108 -13.13 -19.61 -3.38
CA LEU A 108 -13.29 -20.01 -4.78
C LEU A 108 -12.80 -21.45 -5.02
N HIS A 109 -11.70 -21.85 -4.39
CA HIS A 109 -11.20 -23.22 -4.48
C HIS A 109 -12.17 -24.23 -3.85
N GLU A 110 -12.70 -23.92 -2.67
CA GLU A 110 -13.67 -24.76 -1.96
C GLU A 110 -14.98 -24.90 -2.72
N ALA A 111 -15.52 -23.80 -3.27
CA ALA A 111 -16.73 -23.83 -4.10
C ALA A 111 -16.57 -24.73 -5.33
N ARG A 112 -15.40 -24.66 -6.00
CA ARG A 112 -15.08 -25.53 -7.14
C ARG A 112 -14.93 -27.00 -6.75
N ALA A 113 -14.42 -27.29 -5.56
CA ALA A 113 -14.33 -28.65 -5.03
C ALA A 113 -15.72 -29.20 -4.63
N GLY A 114 -16.64 -28.33 -4.18
CA GLY A 114 -18.03 -28.68 -3.88
C GLY A 114 -18.85 -29.04 -5.14
N ASP A 115 -18.66 -28.31 -6.23
CA ASP A 115 -19.31 -28.55 -7.53
C ASP A 115 -18.87 -29.85 -8.24
N THR A 116 -17.82 -30.51 -7.74
CA THR A 116 -17.28 -31.76 -8.31
C THR A 116 -17.66 -33.03 -7.52
N SER A 117 -18.54 -32.93 -6.53
CA SER A 117 -19.16 -34.12 -5.93
C SER A 117 -20.35 -34.63 -6.78
N PRO A 118 -20.38 -35.93 -7.15
CA PRO A 118 -21.40 -36.52 -8.02
C PRO A 118 -22.78 -36.70 -7.36
#